data_AF-A0A927KK00-F1
#
_entry.id   AF-A0A927KK00-F1
#
_cell.length_a   1.000
_cell.length_b   1.000
_cell.length_c   1.000
_cell.angle_alpha   90.00
_cell.angle_beta   90.00
_cell.angle_gamma   90.00
#
_symmetry.space_group_name_H-M   'P 1'
#
loop_
_entity.id
_entity.type
_entity.pdbx_description
1 polymer ?
#
loop_
_entity_poly.entity_id
_entity_poly.type
_entity_poly.pdbx_seq_one_letter_code
_entity_poly.pdbx_strand_id
1 'polypeptide(L)'
;MTIRRVPRSACVVLVGLLAACAGGEGTAEPPRPVDDSPQPPVVADASQPVASGNTRAAADVAAIAALGAGFDPQRDARADLETAKVEARRGGKRIVLELGDAACAACETLDTYLEGNDALRRQRDAGLVWVRIDRSAEAGNADLLSAYPGVDAPAPFLLVLDAEGQVLHAQEGLPLVPDGTPDRKAIEAFVAQWAAPATPAP
;
A
#
# COMPACT_ATOMS: atom_id res chain seq x y z
N MET A 1 -16.75 -25.99 -49.43
CA MET A 1 -17.84 -26.98 -49.22
C MET A 1 -17.30 -28.02 -48.26
N THR A 2 -17.80 -28.17 -47.04
CA THR A 2 -19.14 -28.73 -46.76
C THR A 2 -19.71 -28.11 -45.48
N ILE A 3 -20.96 -27.65 -45.63
CA ILE A 3 -21.81 -27.02 -44.62
C ILE A 3 -22.45 -28.12 -43.76
N ARG A 4 -22.50 -27.96 -42.44
CA ARG A 4 -23.43 -28.69 -41.56
C ARG A 4 -24.33 -27.72 -40.81
N ARG A 5 -25.64 -27.91 -40.98
CA ARG A 5 -26.76 -27.13 -40.42
C ARG A 5 -27.28 -27.80 -39.13
N VAL A 6 -27.51 -26.97 -38.10
CA VAL A 6 -28.64 -26.78 -37.13
C VAL A 6 -29.53 -27.99 -36.73
N PRO A 7 -29.97 -28.09 -35.46
CA PRO A 7 -31.30 -27.59 -35.02
C PRO A 7 -31.15 -26.68 -33.75
N ARG A 8 -31.78 -25.52 -33.53
CA ARG A 8 -33.20 -25.05 -33.51
C ARG A 8 -34.14 -25.87 -32.62
N SER A 9 -34.29 -25.42 -31.37
CA SER A 9 -35.47 -25.53 -30.46
C SER A 9 -34.99 -25.24 -29.02
N ALA A 10 -35.68 -24.55 -28.13
CA ALA A 10 -36.96 -23.84 -28.16
C ALA A 10 -36.93 -22.80 -27.02
N CYS A 11 -37.61 -21.67 -27.22
CA CYS A 11 -37.92 -20.72 -26.17
C CYS A 11 -38.69 -21.41 -25.03
N VAL A 12 -38.22 -21.24 -23.80
CA VAL A 12 -39.10 -21.26 -22.62
C VAL A 12 -38.95 -19.89 -21.98
N VAL A 13 -39.89 -19.00 -22.31
CA VAL A 13 -40.09 -17.73 -21.63
C VAL A 13 -40.83 -18.06 -20.34
N LEU A 14 -40.13 -18.05 -19.21
CA LEU A 14 -40.75 -18.11 -17.89
C LEU A 14 -41.06 -16.67 -17.46
N VAL A 15 -42.29 -16.23 -17.74
CA VAL A 15 -42.87 -15.02 -17.13
C VAL A 15 -43.21 -15.36 -15.68
N GLY A 16 -42.55 -14.72 -14.72
CA GLY A 16 -42.74 -14.97 -13.30
C GLY A 16 -42.61 -13.71 -12.45
N LEU A 17 -43.76 -13.11 -12.15
CA LEU A 17 -44.11 -12.26 -11.00
C LEU A 17 -43.23 -11.04 -10.68
N LEU A 18 -43.68 -9.88 -11.18
CA LEU A 18 -43.42 -8.55 -10.62
C LEU A 18 -43.90 -8.49 -9.16
N ALA A 19 -42.98 -8.56 -8.21
CA ALA A 19 -43.19 -8.06 -6.87
C ALA A 19 -43.02 -6.53 -6.91
N ALA A 20 -44.14 -5.82 -6.80
CA ALA A 20 -44.18 -4.37 -6.67
C ALA A 20 -43.57 -3.94 -5.33
N CYS A 21 -42.28 -3.61 -5.32
CA CYS A 21 -41.74 -2.73 -4.31
C CYS A 21 -42.25 -1.32 -4.63
N ALA A 22 -43.25 -0.86 -3.88
CA ALA A 22 -43.59 0.54 -3.79
C ALA A 22 -42.37 1.29 -3.22
N GLY A 23 -41.48 1.73 -4.11
CA GLY A 23 -40.46 2.72 -3.79
C GLY A 23 -41.20 4.02 -3.53
N GLY A 24 -41.27 4.41 -2.26
CA GLY A 24 -41.67 5.76 -1.89
C GLY A 24 -40.76 6.75 -2.62
N GLU A 25 -41.37 7.62 -3.40
CA GLU A 25 -40.74 8.81 -3.95
C GLU A 25 -40.26 9.67 -2.78
N GLY A 26 -39.00 9.49 -2.40
CA GLY A 26 -38.29 10.47 -1.61
C GLY A 26 -38.23 11.73 -2.45
N THR A 27 -39.07 12.71 -2.12
CA THR A 27 -38.93 14.08 -2.58
C THR A 27 -37.49 14.50 -2.31
N ALA A 28 -36.70 14.65 -3.38
CA ALA A 28 -35.36 15.21 -3.30
C ALA A 28 -35.51 16.65 -2.79
N GLU A 29 -35.27 16.83 -1.51
CA GLU A 29 -35.24 18.14 -0.88
C GLU A 29 -34.07 18.94 -1.49
N PRO A 30 -34.27 20.22 -1.85
CA PRO A 30 -33.17 21.04 -2.36
C PRO A 30 -32.02 21.09 -1.34
N PRO A 31 -30.75 21.17 -1.82
CA PRO A 31 -29.60 21.21 -0.93
C PRO A 31 -29.72 22.42 -0.01
N ARG A 32 -29.86 22.15 1.30
CA ARG A 32 -29.87 23.21 2.32
C ARG A 32 -28.47 23.84 2.39
N PRO A 33 -28.37 25.15 2.68
CA PRO A 33 -27.09 25.80 2.95
C PRO A 33 -26.35 25.08 4.08
N VAL A 34 -25.03 24.95 3.94
CA VAL A 34 -24.17 24.42 5.01
C VAL A 34 -24.24 25.38 6.18
N ASP A 35 -24.65 24.88 7.35
CA ASP A 35 -24.65 25.64 8.60
C ASP A 35 -23.21 25.86 9.06
N ASP A 36 -22.74 27.10 8.96
CA ASP A 36 -21.41 27.57 9.34
C ASP A 36 -21.40 28.18 10.76
N SER A 37 -22.49 28.02 11.51
CA SER A 37 -22.56 28.45 12.90
C SER A 37 -21.47 27.76 13.73
N PRO A 38 -20.74 28.50 14.60
CA PRO A 38 -19.75 27.91 15.50
C PRO A 38 -20.38 26.82 16.36
N GLN A 39 -20.02 25.57 16.08
CA GLN A 39 -20.45 24.48 16.95
C GLN A 39 -19.75 24.61 18.31
N PRO A 40 -20.48 24.47 19.42
CA PRO A 40 -19.86 24.39 20.74
C PRO A 40 -18.84 23.24 20.74
N PRO A 41 -17.74 23.37 21.50
CA PRO A 41 -16.72 22.34 21.54
C PRO A 41 -17.38 21.00 21.89
N VAL A 42 -17.14 19.99 21.05
CA VAL A 42 -17.64 18.64 21.30
C VAL A 42 -16.97 18.14 22.56
N VAL A 43 -17.64 18.31 23.69
CA VAL A 43 -17.29 17.65 24.95
C VAL A 43 -17.67 16.19 24.80
N ALA A 44 -16.66 15.32 24.74
CA ALA A 44 -16.89 13.88 24.68
C ALA A 44 -17.69 13.44 25.91
N ASP A 45 -18.87 12.85 25.69
CA ASP A 45 -19.71 12.30 26.74
C ASP A 45 -19.04 11.03 27.27
N ALA A 46 -18.43 11.12 28.46
CA ALA A 46 -17.78 10.01 29.14
C ALA A 46 -18.73 8.85 29.52
N SER A 47 -20.04 9.05 29.35
CA SER A 47 -21.09 8.04 29.56
C SER A 47 -21.35 7.21 28.31
N GLN A 48 -20.87 7.64 27.14
CA GLN A 48 -20.99 6.86 25.91
C GLN A 48 -19.88 5.81 25.84
N PRO A 49 -20.21 4.52 25.62
CA PRO A 49 -19.20 3.50 25.41
C PRO A 49 -18.42 3.83 24.14
N VAL A 50 -17.14 4.16 24.27
CA VAL A 50 -16.23 4.22 23.13
C VAL A 50 -16.12 2.80 22.56
N ALA A 51 -16.37 2.65 21.26
CA ALA A 51 -16.15 1.38 20.59
C ALA A 51 -14.70 0.93 20.86
N SER A 52 -14.56 -0.29 21.38
CA SER A 52 -13.28 -0.96 21.62
C SER A 52 -12.33 -0.74 20.42
N GLY A 53 -11.04 -0.51 20.70
CA GLY A 53 -9.98 -0.22 19.72
C GLY A 53 -9.74 -1.25 18.62
N ASN A 54 -10.63 -2.22 18.44
CA ASN A 54 -10.61 -3.24 17.38
C ASN A 54 -11.42 -2.83 16.15
N THR A 55 -11.46 -1.54 15.81
CA THR A 55 -12.11 -1.10 14.57
C THR A 55 -11.26 -1.52 13.36
N ARG A 56 -11.93 -1.74 12.22
CA ARG A 56 -11.24 -2.01 10.96
C ARG A 56 -10.22 -0.92 10.60
N ALA A 57 -10.58 0.35 10.87
CA ALA A 57 -9.68 1.47 10.63
C ALA A 57 -8.40 1.39 11.49
N ALA A 58 -8.52 1.00 12.76
CA ALA A 58 -7.36 0.80 13.62
C ALA A 58 -6.47 -0.37 13.15
N ALA A 59 -7.08 -1.46 12.68
CA ALA A 59 -6.36 -2.59 12.11
C ALA A 59 -5.63 -2.22 10.81
N ASP A 60 -6.28 -1.44 9.92
CA ASP A 60 -5.67 -0.95 8.68
C ASP A 60 -4.47 -0.05 9.00
N VAL A 61 -4.62 0.91 9.93
CA VAL A 61 -3.51 1.78 10.35
C VAL A 61 -2.34 0.97 10.93
N ALA A 62 -2.63 -0.04 11.75
CA ALA A 62 -1.60 -0.91 12.32
C ALA A 62 -0.89 -1.73 11.24
N ALA A 63 -1.62 -2.26 10.26
CA ALA A 63 -1.04 -3.01 9.14
C ALA A 63 -0.10 -2.13 8.30
N ILE A 64 -0.49 -0.89 8.02
CA ILE A 64 0.32 0.07 7.27
C ILE A 64 1.60 0.44 8.04
N ALA A 65 1.48 0.69 9.35
CA ALA A 65 2.63 0.98 10.19
C ALA A 65 3.60 -0.22 10.26
N ALA A 66 3.08 -1.45 10.23
CA ALA A 66 3.90 -2.66 10.28
C ALA A 66 4.78 -2.85 9.04
N LEU A 67 4.39 -2.33 7.87
CA LEU A 67 5.15 -2.49 6.61
C LEU A 67 6.61 -2.01 6.73
N GLY A 68 6.84 -0.89 7.42
CA GLY A 68 8.16 -0.28 7.58
C GLY A 68 8.88 -0.63 8.89
N ALA A 69 8.23 -1.32 9.83
CA ALA A 69 8.69 -1.42 11.21
C ALA A 69 10.03 -2.16 11.42
N GLY A 70 10.38 -3.09 10.53
CA GLY A 70 11.60 -3.89 10.64
C GLY A 70 11.54 -5.10 9.71
N PHE A 71 12.60 -5.90 9.63
CA PHE A 71 12.58 -7.18 8.91
C PHE A 71 12.05 -8.27 9.84
N ASP A 72 10.87 -8.80 9.54
CA ASP A 72 10.23 -9.85 10.34
C ASP A 72 10.08 -11.12 9.50
N PRO A 73 10.76 -12.24 9.87
CA PRO A 73 10.70 -13.49 9.12
C PRO A 73 9.34 -14.20 9.19
N GLN A 74 8.42 -13.75 10.05
CA GLN A 74 7.07 -14.29 10.16
C GLN A 74 6.02 -13.51 9.35
N ARG A 75 6.38 -12.36 8.76
CA ARG A 75 5.46 -11.61 7.90
C ARG A 75 5.31 -12.25 6.53
N ASP A 76 4.08 -12.27 6.05
CA ASP A 76 3.72 -12.66 4.68
C ASP A 76 3.98 -11.47 3.74
N ALA A 77 5.07 -11.54 2.98
CA ALA A 77 5.44 -10.50 2.03
C ALA A 77 4.37 -10.22 0.96
N ARG A 78 3.53 -11.22 0.63
CA ARG A 78 2.45 -11.04 -0.34
C ARG A 78 1.33 -10.22 0.28
N ALA A 79 0.97 -10.49 1.53
CA ALA A 79 -0.01 -9.70 2.26
C ALA A 79 0.48 -8.25 2.48
N ASP A 80 1.77 -8.09 2.81
CA ASP A 80 2.41 -6.77 2.96
C ASP A 80 2.37 -6.00 1.63
N LEU A 81 2.72 -6.65 0.51
CA LEU A 81 2.65 -6.03 -0.82
C LEU A 81 1.23 -5.63 -1.21
N GLU A 82 0.22 -6.46 -0.95
CA GLU A 82 -1.17 -6.10 -1.24
C GLU A 82 -1.66 -4.93 -0.37
N THR A 83 -1.25 -4.88 0.90
CA THR A 83 -1.51 -3.74 1.78
C THR A 83 -0.83 -2.47 1.25
N ALA A 84 0.43 -2.58 0.86
CA ALA A 84 1.20 -1.47 0.29
C ALA A 84 0.58 -0.94 -1.01
N LYS A 85 0.09 -1.84 -1.88
CA LYS A 85 -0.63 -1.50 -3.11
C LYS A 85 -1.93 -0.74 -2.83
N VAL A 86 -2.70 -1.12 -1.81
CA VAL A 86 -3.90 -0.39 -1.41
C VAL A 86 -3.55 1.04 -0.98
N GLU A 87 -2.53 1.19 -0.13
CA GLU A 87 -2.11 2.52 0.32
C GLU A 87 -1.46 3.37 -0.77
N ALA A 88 -0.69 2.74 -1.64
CA ALA A 88 -0.08 3.40 -2.79
C ALA A 88 -1.16 3.99 -3.71
N ARG A 89 -2.21 3.22 -4.04
CA ARG A 89 -3.33 3.72 -4.84
C ARG A 89 -4.10 4.84 -4.14
N ARG A 90 -4.40 4.69 -2.84
CA ARG A 90 -5.12 5.70 -2.05
C ARG A 90 -4.36 7.02 -1.98
N GLY A 91 -3.04 6.96 -1.83
CA GLY A 91 -2.18 8.13 -1.65
C GLY A 91 -1.51 8.65 -2.91
N GLY A 92 -1.69 8.00 -4.08
CA GLY A 92 -0.93 8.32 -5.29
C GLY A 92 0.58 8.13 -5.12
N LYS A 93 0.98 7.13 -4.34
CA LYS A 93 2.38 6.85 -3.95
C LYS A 93 2.97 5.72 -4.80
N ARG A 94 4.30 5.63 -4.78
CA ARG A 94 5.04 4.42 -5.20
C ARG A 94 5.28 3.51 -4.01
N ILE A 95 5.71 2.28 -4.27
CA ILE A 95 6.09 1.32 -3.24
C ILE A 95 7.61 1.15 -3.30
N VAL A 96 8.28 1.16 -2.15
CA VAL A 96 9.67 0.71 -2.04
C VAL A 96 9.68 -0.63 -1.32
N LEU A 97 10.17 -1.68 -1.97
CA LEU A 97 10.53 -2.91 -1.27
C LEU A 97 12.02 -2.83 -0.92
N GLU A 98 12.30 -2.79 0.37
CA GLU A 98 13.64 -2.96 0.93
C GLU A 98 13.81 -4.43 1.27
N LEU A 99 14.68 -5.12 0.52
CA LEU A 99 14.96 -6.54 0.73
C LEU A 99 16.18 -6.69 1.65
N GLY A 100 16.01 -7.42 2.74
CA GLY A 100 17.04 -7.60 3.76
C GLY A 100 16.68 -8.69 4.76
N ASP A 101 17.24 -8.58 5.96
CA ASP A 101 16.98 -9.45 7.10
C ASP A 101 17.25 -8.68 8.40
N ALA A 102 16.83 -9.24 9.54
CA ALA A 102 16.98 -8.61 10.84
C ALA A 102 18.44 -8.40 11.29
N ALA A 103 19.43 -9.07 10.69
CA ALA A 103 20.85 -8.95 11.03
C ALA A 103 21.60 -7.95 10.13
N CYS A 104 20.91 -7.32 9.17
CA CYS A 104 21.50 -6.41 8.20
C CYS A 104 21.87 -5.04 8.80
N ALA A 105 23.13 -4.89 9.23
CA ALA A 105 23.65 -3.63 9.77
C ALA A 105 23.59 -2.44 8.78
N ALA A 106 23.78 -2.72 7.48
CA ALA A 106 23.64 -1.71 6.42
C ALA A 106 22.18 -1.21 6.28
N CYS A 107 21.20 -2.10 6.46
CA CYS A 107 19.79 -1.77 6.45
C CYS A 107 19.42 -0.92 7.69
N GLU A 108 19.92 -1.29 8.87
CA GLU A 108 19.75 -0.50 10.11
C GLU A 108 20.36 0.91 9.97
N THR A 109 21.52 1.02 9.32
CA THR A 109 22.18 2.30 9.06
C THR A 109 21.33 3.19 8.13
N LEU A 110 20.78 2.61 7.06
CA LEU A 110 19.87 3.31 6.14
C LEU A 110 18.59 3.75 6.87
N ASP A 111 17.99 2.85 7.65
CA ASP A 111 16.81 3.11 8.47
C ASP A 111 17.02 4.27 9.43
N THR A 112 18.09 4.20 10.24
CA THR A 112 18.41 5.21 11.24
C THR A 112 18.52 6.60 10.64
N TYR A 113 19.10 6.71 9.44
CA TYR A 113 19.21 7.99 8.75
C TYR A 113 17.87 8.46 8.16
N LEU A 114 17.10 7.57 7.52
CA LEU A 114 15.77 7.88 7.02
C LEU A 114 14.87 8.34 8.17
N GLU A 115 14.80 7.56 9.25
CA GLU A 115 13.91 7.81 10.38
C GLU A 115 14.36 9.00 11.25
N GLY A 116 15.67 9.17 11.43
CA GLY A 116 16.25 10.26 12.21
C GLY A 116 16.17 11.64 11.55
N ASN A 117 15.84 11.71 10.25
CA ASN A 117 15.71 12.97 9.51
C ASN A 117 14.24 13.30 9.23
N ASP A 118 13.66 14.17 10.04
CA ASP A 118 12.26 14.60 9.97
C ASP A 118 11.81 15.12 8.60
N ALA A 119 12.65 15.91 7.91
CA ALA A 119 12.30 16.45 6.59
C ALA A 119 12.28 15.34 5.54
N LEU A 120 13.29 14.46 5.58
CA LEU A 120 13.42 13.32 4.68
C LEU A 120 12.31 12.30 4.90
N ARG A 121 11.98 11.95 6.16
CA ARG A 121 10.82 11.10 6.48
C ARG A 121 9.54 11.67 5.90
N ARG A 122 9.25 12.95 6.15
CA ARG A 122 8.02 13.58 5.62
C ARG A 122 7.95 13.51 4.10
N GLN A 123 9.09 13.73 3.42
CA GLN A 123 9.16 13.64 1.97
C GLN A 123 8.94 12.21 1.48
N ARG A 124 9.57 11.21 2.13
CA ARG A 124 9.34 9.79 1.87
C ARG A 124 7.87 9.45 2.06
N ASP A 125 7.29 9.74 3.22
CA ASP A 125 5.93 9.35 3.60
C ASP A 125 4.87 10.03 2.72
N ALA A 126 5.19 11.19 2.12
CA ALA A 126 4.33 11.85 1.15
C ALA A 126 4.20 11.08 -0.17
N GLY A 127 5.27 10.44 -0.65
CA GLY A 127 5.32 9.86 -2.00
C GLY A 127 5.58 8.36 -2.07
N LEU A 128 5.95 7.72 -0.96
CA LEU A 128 6.39 6.34 -0.89
C LEU A 128 5.65 5.58 0.22
N VAL A 129 5.32 4.32 -0.07
CA VAL A 129 5.01 3.29 0.91
C VAL A 129 6.25 2.41 1.03
N TRP A 130 6.94 2.48 2.16
CA TRP A 130 8.17 1.73 2.39
C TRP A 130 7.85 0.39 3.05
N VAL A 131 8.26 -0.71 2.44
CA VAL A 131 7.99 -2.07 2.90
C VAL A 131 9.30 -2.79 3.09
N ARG A 132 9.56 -3.28 4.30
CA ARG A 132 10.70 -4.14 4.60
C ARG A 132 10.30 -5.58 4.38
N ILE A 133 11.06 -6.31 3.58
CA ILE A 133 10.82 -7.73 3.33
C ILE A 133 12.01 -8.51 3.85
N ASP A 134 11.75 -9.36 4.84
CA ASP A 134 12.72 -10.33 5.33
C ASP A 134 12.84 -11.49 4.32
N ARG A 135 14.07 -11.71 3.84
CA ARG A 135 14.41 -12.74 2.85
C ARG A 135 14.73 -14.09 3.48
N SER A 136 15.05 -14.11 4.77
CA SER A 136 15.27 -15.34 5.54
C SER A 136 13.95 -16.01 5.96
N ALA A 137 12.82 -15.35 5.69
CA ALA A 137 11.50 -15.75 6.12
C ALA A 137 11.10 -17.18 5.72
N GLU A 138 10.60 -17.93 6.71
CA GLU A 138 10.03 -19.26 6.53
C GLU A 138 8.64 -19.22 5.89
N ALA A 139 7.95 -18.07 5.92
CA ALA A 139 6.57 -17.86 5.48
C ALA A 139 6.36 -17.89 3.94
N GLY A 140 7.33 -18.39 3.16
CA GLY A 140 7.20 -18.51 1.70
C GLY A 140 7.46 -17.22 0.91
N ASN A 141 8.14 -16.23 1.51
CA ASN A 141 8.50 -14.98 0.82
C ASN A 141 9.37 -15.23 -0.43
N ALA A 142 10.15 -16.32 -0.44
CA ALA A 142 10.96 -16.72 -1.59
C ALA A 142 10.15 -16.86 -2.89
N ASP A 143 8.93 -17.40 -2.83
CA ASP A 143 8.09 -17.59 -4.02
C ASP A 143 7.65 -16.24 -4.61
N LEU A 144 7.26 -15.28 -3.76
CA LEU A 144 6.95 -13.93 -4.21
C LEU A 144 8.18 -13.24 -4.78
N LEU A 145 9.31 -13.31 -4.06
CA LEU A 145 10.53 -12.62 -4.44
C LEU A 145 11.16 -13.18 -5.71
N SER A 146 10.89 -14.43 -6.07
CA SER A 146 11.32 -15.02 -7.35
C SER A 146 10.78 -14.28 -8.59
N ALA A 147 9.70 -13.53 -8.44
CA ALA A 147 9.13 -12.69 -9.50
C ALA A 147 9.83 -11.33 -9.64
N TYR A 148 10.73 -10.97 -8.71
CA TYR A 148 11.41 -9.69 -8.66
C TYR A 148 12.92 -9.85 -8.89
N PRO A 149 13.59 -8.86 -9.51
CA PRO A 149 15.03 -8.89 -9.66
C PRO A 149 15.75 -8.68 -8.32
N GLY A 150 16.97 -9.18 -8.21
CA GLY A 150 17.84 -8.89 -7.07
C GLY A 150 17.50 -9.61 -5.76
N VAL A 151 16.72 -10.70 -5.82
CA VAL A 151 16.42 -11.54 -4.65
C VAL A 151 17.70 -12.02 -3.93
N ASP A 152 18.73 -12.37 -4.70
CA ASP A 152 20.04 -12.84 -4.19
C ASP A 152 21.08 -11.71 -4.05
N ALA A 153 20.72 -10.45 -4.32
CA ALA A 153 21.66 -9.34 -4.25
C ALA A 153 21.98 -8.97 -2.79
N PRO A 154 23.17 -8.41 -2.48
CA PRO A 154 23.49 -7.99 -1.11
C PRO A 154 22.45 -7.04 -0.50
N ALA A 155 22.20 -7.17 0.80
CA ALA A 155 21.28 -6.30 1.54
C ALA A 155 21.93 -4.94 1.91
N PRO A 156 21.16 -3.84 1.98
CA PRO A 156 19.80 -3.72 1.46
C PRO A 156 19.77 -3.75 -0.08
N PHE A 157 18.76 -4.39 -0.66
CA PHE A 157 18.44 -4.24 -2.09
C PHE A 157 17.11 -3.52 -2.22
N LEU A 158 17.04 -2.48 -3.05
CA LEU A 158 15.87 -1.61 -3.16
C LEU A 158 15.17 -1.82 -4.51
N LEU A 159 13.88 -2.13 -4.44
CA LEU A 159 12.98 -2.12 -5.59
C LEU A 159 12.02 -0.95 -5.45
N VAL A 160 11.84 -0.16 -6.50
CA VAL A 160 10.77 0.83 -6.59
C VAL A 160 9.72 0.30 -7.53
N LEU A 161 8.49 0.22 -7.04
CA LEU A 161 7.32 -0.26 -7.78
C LEU A 161 6.31 0.85 -7.98
N ASP A 162 5.47 0.71 -9.01
CA ASP A 162 4.22 1.47 -9.11
C ASP A 162 3.16 0.97 -8.10
N ALA A 163 1.97 1.57 -8.12
CA ALA A 163 0.88 1.24 -7.20
C ALA A 163 0.22 -0.13 -7.50
N GLU A 164 0.55 -0.74 -8.63
CA GLU A 164 0.11 -2.05 -9.09
C GLU A 164 1.13 -3.14 -8.77
N GLY A 165 2.34 -2.76 -8.35
CA GLY A 165 3.44 -3.65 -8.00
C GLY A 165 4.39 -3.97 -9.15
N GLN A 166 4.33 -3.23 -10.26
CA GLN A 166 5.29 -3.35 -11.37
C GLN A 166 6.60 -2.66 -11.03
N VAL A 167 7.72 -3.28 -11.37
CA VAL A 167 9.05 -2.73 -11.12
C VAL A 167 9.31 -1.53 -12.04
N LEU A 168 9.57 -0.37 -11.41
CA LEU A 168 10.02 0.85 -12.08
C LEU A 168 11.55 0.97 -12.02
N HIS A 169 12.14 0.49 -10.93
CA HIS A 169 13.58 0.57 -10.69
C HIS A 169 14.05 -0.49 -9.70
N ALA A 170 15.31 -0.89 -9.85
CA ALA A 170 15.98 -1.83 -8.97
C ALA A 170 17.43 -1.38 -8.78
N GLN A 171 17.91 -1.35 -7.54
CA GLN A 171 19.30 -0.99 -7.24
C GLN A 171 19.82 -1.65 -5.98
N GLU A 172 21.14 -1.82 -5.92
CA GLU A 172 21.84 -2.11 -4.69
C GLU A 172 21.74 -0.92 -3.72
N GLY A 173 21.60 -1.22 -2.43
CA GLY A 173 21.54 -0.23 -1.36
C GLY A 173 22.87 -0.02 -0.64
N LEU A 174 23.86 -0.92 -0.77
CA LEU A 174 25.20 -0.72 -0.21
C LEU A 174 25.85 0.62 -0.63
N PRO A 175 25.72 1.10 -1.88
CA PRO A 175 26.23 2.43 -2.26
C PRO A 175 25.54 3.60 -1.56
N LEU A 176 24.38 3.41 -0.91
CA LEU A 176 23.73 4.43 -0.09
C LEU A 176 24.32 4.51 1.32
N VAL A 177 25.06 3.49 1.74
CA VAL A 177 25.69 3.38 3.06
C VAL A 177 27.15 2.93 2.95
N PRO A 178 27.99 3.63 2.14
CA PRO A 178 29.38 3.23 1.93
C PRO A 178 30.13 3.18 3.26
N ASP A 179 30.89 2.10 3.47
CA ASP A 179 31.65 1.84 4.69
C ASP A 179 30.79 1.90 5.98
N GLY A 180 29.49 1.57 5.87
CA GLY A 180 28.56 1.59 7.00
C GLY A 180 28.14 3.00 7.42
N THR A 181 28.34 4.01 6.57
CA THR A 181 27.97 5.40 6.84
C THR A 181 26.94 5.88 5.82
N PRO A 182 25.84 6.53 6.22
CA PRO A 182 24.86 7.07 5.28
C PRO A 182 25.47 8.08 4.30
N ASP A 183 25.43 7.79 3.00
CA ASP A 183 25.61 8.79 1.96
C ASP A 183 24.34 9.62 1.85
N ARG A 184 24.31 10.69 2.65
CA ARG A 184 23.18 11.61 2.77
C ARG A 184 22.67 12.09 1.42
N LYS A 185 23.58 12.49 0.54
CA LYS A 185 23.23 13.03 -0.77
C LYS A 185 22.59 11.96 -1.65
N ALA A 186 23.14 10.75 -1.64
CA ALA A 186 22.59 9.64 -2.42
C ALA A 186 21.20 9.23 -1.91
N ILE A 187 21.02 9.13 -0.59
CA ILE A 187 19.74 8.77 0.02
C ILE A 187 18.67 9.86 -0.23
N GLU A 188 19.01 11.13 0.00
CA GLU A 188 18.11 12.26 -0.27
C GLU A 188 17.73 12.33 -1.76
N ALA A 189 18.68 12.07 -2.67
CA ALA A 189 18.42 12.02 -4.10
C ALA A 189 17.48 10.86 -4.47
N PHE A 190 17.67 9.67 -3.88
CA PHE A 190 16.79 8.53 -4.08
C PHE A 190 15.36 8.87 -3.65
N VAL A 191 15.18 9.40 -2.44
CA VAL A 191 13.84 9.80 -1.96
C VAL A 191 13.25 10.91 -2.83
N ALA A 192 14.03 11.91 -3.22
CA ALA A 192 13.55 12.99 -4.08
C ALA A 192 13.10 12.51 -5.45
N GLN A 193 13.84 11.60 -6.06
CA GLN A 193 13.50 11.03 -7.35
C GLN A 193 12.20 10.22 -7.29
N TRP A 194 12.05 9.37 -6.27
CA TRP A 194 10.97 8.37 -6.24
C TRP A 194 9.73 8.80 -5.46
N ALA A 195 9.84 9.77 -4.56
CA ALA A 195 8.68 10.34 -3.85
C ALA A 195 7.99 11.46 -4.65
N ALA A 196 8.55 11.92 -5.76
CA ALA A 196 7.87 12.85 -6.65
C ALA A 196 6.55 12.25 -7.16
N PRO A 197 5.47 13.01 -7.36
CA PRO A 197 4.21 12.46 -7.85
C PRO A 197 4.39 11.60 -9.09
N ALA A 198 3.76 10.42 -9.12
CA ALA A 198 3.75 9.62 -10.34
C ALA A 198 3.07 10.43 -11.46
N THR A 199 3.78 10.63 -12.57
CA THR A 199 3.11 11.10 -13.79
C THR A 199 2.08 10.03 -14.16
N PRO A 200 0.79 10.37 -14.26
CA PRO A 200 -0.22 9.40 -14.65
C PRO A 200 0.18 8.76 -15.97
N ALA A 201 0.04 7.43 -16.07
CA ALA A 201 0.13 6.76 -17.36
C ALA A 201 -0.89 7.41 -18.33
N PRO A 202 -0.51 7.67 -19.59
CA PRO A 202 -1.41 8.26 -20.58
C PRO A 202 -2.61 7.38 -20.91
#